data_AF-A0A1X7DY20-F1
#
_entry.id   AF-A0A1X7DY20-F1
#
_cell.length_a   1.000
_cell.length_b   1.000
_cell.length_c   1.000
_cell.angle_alpha   90.00
_cell.angle_beta   90.00
_cell.angle_gamma   90.00
#
_symmetry.space_group_name_H-M   'P 1'
#
loop_
_entity.id
_entity.type
_entity.pdbx_description
1 polymer ?
#
loop_
_entity_poly.entity_id
_entity_poly.type
_entity_poly.pdbx_seq_one_letter_code
_entity_poly.pdbx_strand_id
1 'polypeptide(L)'
;MNWLAEYFAQRAGPLTLSLWARPPLAIGPDGPAAQPAYALRYPGATLRLTPAAVVEHDGRRYLLPAHYDTAAALITDVEGPVPRAPAPSFFTRISIYAPSMFNPDFLVTVNDVFSFVPVFSDDGSPGFSGTAIDRSHEAAGRPQLALPWSFEGYISI
;
A
#
# COMPACT_ATOMS: atom_id res chain seq x y z
N MET A 1 5.45 -19.48 -5.71
CA MET A 1 4.35 -19.35 -6.70
C MET A 1 3.90 -17.90 -6.68
N ASN A 2 3.75 -17.23 -7.83
CA ASN A 2 3.39 -15.81 -7.87
C ASN A 2 1.88 -15.65 -8.15
N TRP A 3 1.07 -15.88 -7.10
CA TRP A 3 -0.39 -15.83 -7.16
C TRP A 3 -0.91 -14.48 -7.69
N LEU A 4 -0.22 -13.37 -7.41
CA LEU A 4 -0.65 -12.06 -7.86
C LEU A 4 -0.53 -11.94 -9.39
N ALA A 5 0.54 -12.49 -9.98
CA ALA A 5 0.67 -12.57 -11.43
C ALA A 5 -0.49 -13.37 -12.06
N GLU A 6 -0.91 -14.46 -11.41
CA GLU A 6 -2.06 -15.25 -11.86
C GLU A 6 -3.37 -14.44 -11.76
N TYR A 7 -3.57 -13.68 -10.68
CA TYR A 7 -4.75 -12.81 -10.53
C TYR A 7 -4.82 -11.74 -11.62
N PHE A 8 -3.70 -11.16 -12.02
CA PHE A 8 -3.64 -10.25 -13.17
C PHE A 8 -3.92 -10.97 -14.49
N ALA A 9 -3.31 -12.14 -14.72
CA ALA A 9 -3.49 -12.91 -15.95
C ALA A 9 -4.94 -13.36 -16.17
N GLN A 10 -5.61 -13.76 -15.07
CA GLN A 10 -7.00 -14.22 -15.09
C GLN A 10 -8.02 -13.08 -15.01
N ARG A 11 -7.56 -11.83 -14.81
CA ARG A 11 -8.43 -10.68 -14.54
C ARG A 11 -9.39 -10.95 -13.37
N ALA A 12 -8.84 -11.46 -12.27
CA ALA A 12 -9.61 -11.90 -11.12
C ALA A 12 -10.56 -10.81 -10.60
N GLY A 13 -11.78 -11.23 -10.24
CA GLY A 13 -12.85 -10.38 -9.73
C GLY A 13 -12.49 -9.75 -8.39
N PRO A 14 -13.25 -8.73 -7.93
CA PRO A 14 -12.72 -7.70 -7.06
C PRO A 14 -11.92 -8.28 -5.91
N LEU A 15 -10.63 -7.95 -5.86
CA LEU A 15 -9.75 -8.49 -4.83
C LEU A 15 -10.09 -7.84 -3.51
N THR A 16 -9.88 -8.57 -2.44
CA THR A 16 -10.06 -8.12 -1.07
C THR A 16 -8.67 -7.93 -0.47
N LEU A 17 -8.36 -6.73 0.04
CA LEU A 17 -7.07 -6.36 0.61
C LEU A 17 -7.20 -6.02 2.09
N SER A 18 -6.53 -6.79 2.94
CA SER A 18 -6.21 -6.38 4.30
C SER A 18 -4.79 -5.82 4.34
N LEU A 19 -4.55 -4.74 5.09
CA LEU A 19 -3.26 -4.05 5.11
C LEU A 19 -3.01 -3.37 6.45
N TRP A 20 -1.82 -3.57 7.00
CA TRP A 20 -1.31 -2.85 8.16
C TRP A 20 -0.18 -1.93 7.71
N ALA A 21 -0.20 -0.69 8.19
CA ALA A 21 0.85 0.30 8.02
C ALA A 21 1.38 0.71 9.38
N ARG A 22 2.69 0.51 9.61
CA ARG A 22 3.37 0.84 10.85
C ARG A 22 4.31 2.02 10.64
N PRO A 23 4.05 3.17 11.27
CA PRO A 23 4.99 4.28 11.28
C PRO A 23 6.32 3.90 11.94
N PRO A 24 7.43 4.54 11.55
CA PRO A 24 8.70 4.41 12.27
C PRO A 24 8.58 5.03 13.66
N LEU A 25 9.55 4.76 14.54
CA LEU A 25 9.54 5.27 15.91
C LEU A 25 9.55 6.81 15.94
N ALA A 26 8.74 7.38 16.84
CA ALA A 26 8.83 8.80 17.17
C ALA A 26 9.87 9.02 18.27
N ILE A 27 10.58 10.15 18.25
CA ILE A 27 11.47 10.53 19.35
C ILE A 27 10.67 11.30 20.39
N GLY A 28 10.42 10.64 21.51
CA GLY A 28 9.80 11.23 22.70
C GLY A 28 10.83 11.73 23.71
N PRO A 29 10.38 12.38 24.80
CA PRO A 29 11.26 12.85 25.87
C PRO A 29 12.03 11.71 26.56
N ASP A 30 11.43 10.51 26.60
CA ASP A 30 12.01 9.31 27.23
C ASP A 30 12.74 8.39 26.23
N GLY A 31 12.93 8.86 24.98
CA GLY A 31 13.57 8.09 23.90
C GLY A 31 12.60 7.64 22.79
N PRO A 32 13.04 6.70 21.92
CA PRO A 32 12.23 6.20 20.82
C PRO A 32 10.97 5.46 21.31
N ALA A 33 9.81 5.86 20.81
CA ALA A 33 8.52 5.28 21.17
C ALA A 33 7.79 4.76 19.94
N ALA A 34 7.13 3.61 20.11
CA ALA A 34 6.24 3.05 19.11
C ALA A 34 5.05 3.99 18.88
N GLN A 35 4.68 4.13 17.61
CA GLN A 35 3.51 4.89 17.20
C GLN A 35 2.36 3.93 16.85
N PRO A 36 1.09 4.37 16.92
CA PRO A 36 -0.05 3.53 16.54
C PRO A 36 0.07 3.03 15.10
N ALA A 37 -0.29 1.77 14.87
CA ALA A 37 -0.42 1.20 13.55
C ALA A 37 -1.79 1.55 12.95
N TYR A 38 -1.85 1.64 11.63
CA TYR A 38 -3.08 1.83 10.87
C TYR A 38 -3.42 0.53 10.17
N ALA A 39 -4.69 0.12 10.21
CA ALA A 39 -5.12 -1.16 9.65
C ALA A 39 -6.36 -1.01 8.76
N LEU A 40 -6.35 -1.75 7.66
CA LEU A 40 -7.53 -2.20 6.93
C LEU A 40 -7.74 -3.66 7.33
N ARG A 41 -8.57 -3.88 8.34
CA ARG A 41 -8.83 -5.23 8.86
C ARG A 41 -9.66 -6.03 7.89
N TYR A 42 -9.44 -7.35 7.86
CA TYR A 42 -10.23 -8.27 7.04
C TYR A 42 -11.74 -8.08 7.27
N PRO A 43 -12.56 -7.97 6.20
CA PRO A 43 -12.20 -8.15 4.79
C PRO A 43 -11.40 -6.99 4.18
N GLY A 44 -11.48 -5.77 4.72
CA GLY A 44 -10.61 -4.67 4.30
C GLY A 44 -11.12 -3.99 3.02
N ALA A 45 -10.21 -3.59 2.13
CA ALA A 45 -10.54 -2.84 0.94
C ALA A 45 -10.89 -3.74 -0.25
N THR A 46 -11.93 -3.37 -1.00
CA THR A 46 -12.20 -3.96 -2.31
C THR A 46 -11.37 -3.25 -3.39
N LEU A 47 -10.62 -4.04 -4.15
CA LEU A 47 -9.82 -3.58 -5.27
C LEU A 47 -10.46 -3.97 -6.61
N ARG A 48 -10.44 -3.06 -7.58
CA ARG A 48 -10.95 -3.29 -8.94
C ARG A 48 -9.83 -3.24 -9.95
N LEU A 49 -9.87 -4.16 -10.90
CA LEU A 49 -8.89 -4.22 -11.99
C LEU A 49 -9.17 -3.14 -13.03
N THR A 50 -8.14 -2.36 -13.32
CA THR A 50 -7.97 -1.56 -14.52
C THR A 50 -7.01 -2.30 -15.46
N PRO A 51 -7.46 -2.78 -16.64
CA PRO A 51 -6.60 -3.46 -17.60
C PRO A 51 -5.48 -2.56 -18.14
N ALA A 52 -4.40 -3.18 -18.62
CA ALA A 52 -3.33 -2.46 -19.32
C ALA A 52 -3.89 -1.73 -20.56
N ALA A 53 -3.39 -0.53 -20.80
CA ALA A 53 -3.89 0.34 -21.87
C ALA A 53 -2.74 1.01 -22.62
N VAL A 54 -2.90 1.17 -23.94
CA VAL A 54 -1.99 1.99 -24.74
C VAL A 54 -2.53 3.41 -24.74
N VAL A 55 -1.71 4.36 -24.31
CA VAL A 55 -2.02 5.79 -24.33
C VAL A 55 -1.07 6.51 -25.27
N GLU A 56 -1.54 7.61 -25.87
CA GLU A 56 -0.72 8.47 -26.72
C GLU A 56 -0.51 9.82 -26.04
N HIS A 57 0.75 10.24 -25.94
CA HIS A 57 1.13 11.52 -25.38
C HIS A 57 2.29 12.09 -26.19
N ASP A 58 2.17 13.34 -26.67
CA ASP A 58 3.15 14.00 -27.53
C ASP A 58 3.58 13.16 -28.75
N GLY A 59 2.63 12.46 -29.38
CA GLY A 59 2.86 11.59 -30.53
C GLY A 59 3.61 10.30 -30.22
N ARG A 60 3.85 9.99 -28.94
CA ARG A 60 4.47 8.75 -28.46
C ARG A 60 3.43 7.83 -27.83
N ARG A 61 3.53 6.54 -28.14
CA ARG A 61 2.69 5.50 -27.55
C ARG A 61 3.35 4.93 -26.30
N TYR A 62 2.61 4.87 -25.22
CA TYR A 62 3.01 4.32 -23.94
C TYR A 62 2.08 3.18 -23.53
N LEU A 63 2.63 2.06 -23.08
CA LEU A 63 1.85 0.99 -22.49
C LEU A 63 1.78 1.21 -20.98
N LEU A 64 0.60 1.58 -20.49
CA LEU A 64 0.32 1.65 -19.05
C LEU A 64 0.05 0.24 -18.51
N PRO A 65 0.64 -0.12 -17.34
CA PRO A 65 0.40 -1.43 -16.73
C PRO A 65 -1.05 -1.58 -16.26
N ALA A 66 -1.49 -2.83 -16.25
CA ALA A 66 -2.70 -3.21 -15.52
C ALA A 66 -2.47 -2.95 -14.02
N HIS A 67 -3.53 -2.56 -13.32
CA HIS A 67 -3.44 -2.29 -11.89
C HIS A 67 -4.78 -2.51 -11.19
N TYR A 68 -4.71 -2.82 -9.90
CA TYR A 68 -5.86 -2.90 -9.02
C TYR A 68 -5.94 -1.63 -8.18
N ASP A 69 -7.11 -1.00 -8.09
CA ASP A 69 -7.35 0.21 -7.29
C ASP A 69 -8.45 0.01 -6.26
N THR A 70 -8.32 0.67 -5.12
CA THR A 70 -9.40 0.79 -4.14
C THR A 70 -10.63 1.44 -4.76
N ALA A 71 -11.78 0.78 -4.65
CA ALA A 71 -13.02 1.20 -5.31
C ALA A 71 -13.96 2.07 -4.45
N ALA A 72 -13.74 2.13 -3.15
CA ALA A 72 -14.60 2.79 -2.18
C ALA A 72 -13.80 3.53 -1.11
N ALA A 73 -14.47 4.40 -0.36
CA ALA A 73 -13.89 5.04 0.81
C ALA A 73 -13.39 3.99 1.81
N LEU A 74 -12.18 4.22 2.33
CA LEU A 74 -11.50 3.28 3.20
C LEU A 74 -11.76 3.61 4.67
N ILE A 75 -12.10 2.58 5.44
CA ILE A 75 -12.25 2.67 6.89
C ILE A 75 -10.95 2.21 7.52
N THR A 76 -10.23 3.15 8.10
CA THR A 76 -8.96 2.88 8.80
C THR A 76 -9.23 2.60 10.27
N ASP A 77 -8.77 1.45 10.75
CA ASP A 77 -8.63 1.15 12.17
C ASP A 77 -7.27 1.63 12.70
N VAL A 78 -7.20 2.00 13.98
CA VAL A 78 -5.96 2.38 14.65
C VAL A 78 -5.68 1.39 15.79
N GLU A 79 -4.49 0.80 15.79
CA GLU A 79 -4.05 -0.16 16.78
C GLU A 79 -2.87 0.40 17.60
N GLY A 80 -2.96 0.33 18.92
CA GLY A 80 -1.94 0.84 19.84
C GLY A 80 -2.43 1.98 20.74
N PRO A 81 -1.52 2.69 21.44
CA PRO A 81 -1.91 3.73 22.39
C PRO A 81 -2.68 4.85 21.67
N VAL A 82 -3.97 4.94 21.98
CA VAL A 82 -4.95 5.76 21.25
C VAL A 82 -4.59 7.24 21.33
N PRO A 83 -4.50 7.98 20.21
CA PRO A 83 -4.40 9.43 20.26
C PRO A 83 -5.65 10.03 20.91
N ARG A 84 -5.50 11.11 21.69
CA ARG A 84 -6.63 11.83 22.33
C ARG A 84 -7.64 12.45 21.35
N ALA A 85 -7.44 12.33 20.03
CA ALA A 85 -8.28 12.89 18.99
C ALA A 85 -8.68 11.79 18.00
N PRO A 86 -9.85 11.90 17.33
CA PRO A 86 -10.19 11.00 16.24
C PRO A 86 -9.08 11.07 15.19
N ALA A 87 -8.45 9.93 14.91
CA ALA A 87 -7.45 9.86 13.86
C ALA A 87 -8.16 10.07 12.50
N PRO A 88 -7.68 10.96 11.62
CA PRO A 88 -8.14 10.98 10.25
C PRO A 88 -7.87 9.61 9.60
N SER A 89 -8.71 9.22 8.62
CA SER A 89 -8.48 7.96 7.89
C SER A 89 -7.10 8.01 7.24
N PHE A 90 -6.17 7.14 7.68
CA PHE A 90 -4.82 7.08 7.12
C PHE A 90 -4.88 6.62 5.68
N PHE A 91 -5.60 5.54 5.39
CA PHE A 91 -5.73 5.04 4.03
C PHE A 91 -6.78 5.85 3.26
N THR A 92 -6.38 6.39 2.11
CA THR A 92 -7.26 7.12 1.19
C THR A 92 -7.30 6.49 -0.19
N ARG A 93 -6.18 5.97 -0.67
CA ARG A 93 -6.06 5.26 -1.95
C ARG A 93 -4.99 4.19 -1.85
N ILE A 94 -5.28 3.00 -2.39
CA ILE A 94 -4.26 1.95 -2.55
C ILE A 94 -4.35 1.42 -3.97
N SER A 95 -3.19 1.31 -4.62
CA SER A 95 -3.09 0.72 -5.95
C SER A 95 -1.98 -0.31 -6.00
N ILE A 96 -2.24 -1.41 -6.71
CA ILE A 96 -1.26 -2.48 -6.97
C ILE A 96 -1.05 -2.57 -8.47
N TYR A 97 0.15 -2.25 -8.95
CA TYR A 97 0.50 -2.27 -10.36
C TYR A 97 1.20 -3.58 -10.73
N ALA A 98 0.84 -4.13 -11.88
CA ALA A 98 1.57 -5.22 -12.50
C ALA A 98 2.94 -4.73 -13.04
N PRO A 99 3.93 -5.64 -13.18
CA PRO A 99 5.16 -5.37 -13.90
C PRO A 99 4.95 -4.70 -15.25
N SER A 100 5.85 -3.79 -15.59
CA SER A 100 5.86 -3.00 -16.81
C SER A 100 7.28 -2.77 -17.33
N MET A 101 7.39 -2.12 -18.49
CA MET A 101 8.69 -1.70 -19.00
C MET A 101 9.39 -0.64 -18.13
N PHE A 102 8.64 0.09 -17.30
CA PHE A 102 9.18 1.14 -16.43
C PHE A 102 9.55 0.61 -15.04
N ASN A 103 8.86 -0.43 -14.58
CA ASN A 103 9.13 -1.12 -13.33
C ASN A 103 8.92 -2.63 -13.55
N PRO A 104 9.99 -3.46 -13.53
CA PRO A 104 9.88 -4.89 -13.78
C PRO A 104 9.21 -5.65 -12.62
N ASP A 105 9.00 -5.01 -11.48
CA ASP A 105 8.40 -5.60 -10.29
C ASP A 105 6.95 -5.14 -10.09
N PHE A 106 6.20 -5.88 -9.26
CA PHE A 106 4.94 -5.38 -8.72
C PHE A 106 5.19 -4.14 -7.89
N LEU A 107 4.28 -3.17 -7.96
CA LEU A 107 4.38 -1.94 -7.18
C LEU A 107 3.10 -1.73 -6.38
N VAL A 108 3.21 -1.61 -5.07
CA VAL A 108 2.12 -1.16 -4.21
C VAL A 108 2.32 0.33 -3.93
N THR A 109 1.26 1.10 -4.09
CA THR A 109 1.22 2.51 -3.73
C THR A 109 0.14 2.75 -2.69
N VAL A 110 0.44 3.59 -1.70
CA VAL A 110 -0.51 3.96 -0.64
C VAL A 110 -0.55 5.48 -0.54
N ASN A 111 -1.75 6.04 -0.69
CA ASN A 111 -2.07 7.46 -0.65
C ASN A 111 -1.26 8.32 -1.65
N ASP A 112 -0.64 7.70 -2.65
CA ASP A 112 0.35 8.33 -3.54
C ASP A 112 1.61 8.89 -2.83
N VAL A 113 1.75 8.61 -1.54
CA VAL A 113 2.87 9.05 -0.70
C VAL A 113 3.89 7.94 -0.52
N PHE A 114 3.40 6.71 -0.33
CA PHE A 114 4.22 5.53 -0.15
C PHE A 114 4.23 4.69 -1.42
N SER A 115 5.38 4.12 -1.75
CA SER A 115 5.54 3.22 -2.87
C SER A 115 6.59 2.17 -2.53
N PHE A 116 6.26 0.90 -2.70
CA PHE A 116 7.16 -0.20 -2.40
C PHE A 116 6.90 -1.42 -3.29
N VAL A 117 7.95 -2.21 -3.49
CA VAL A 117 7.86 -3.54 -4.11
C VAL A 117 7.48 -4.54 -3.01
N PRO A 118 6.37 -5.29 -3.14
CA PRO A 118 5.97 -6.25 -2.13
C PRO A 118 6.89 -7.48 -2.13
N VAL A 119 7.28 -7.91 -0.95
CA VAL A 119 7.93 -9.21 -0.69
C VAL A 119 6.84 -10.20 -0.30
N PHE A 120 6.57 -11.17 -1.18
CA PHE A 120 5.53 -12.17 -0.96
C PHE A 120 5.97 -13.27 0.01
N SER A 121 5.00 -13.83 0.72
CA SER A 121 5.22 -14.98 1.61
C SER A 121 5.79 -16.19 0.83
N ASP A 122 6.75 -16.88 1.44
CA ASP A 122 7.41 -18.04 0.85
C ASP A 122 6.56 -19.32 0.92
N ASP A 123 5.65 -19.39 1.89
CA ASP A 123 4.70 -20.49 2.08
C ASP A 123 3.58 -20.55 1.01
N GLY A 124 3.55 -19.57 0.09
CA GLY A 124 2.57 -19.49 -0.98
C GLY A 124 1.22 -18.90 -0.57
N SER A 125 1.06 -18.51 0.68
CA SER A 125 -0.10 -17.72 1.11
C SER A 125 -0.11 -16.36 0.40
N PRO A 126 -1.30 -15.75 0.19
CA PRO A 126 -1.38 -14.46 -0.48
C PRO A 126 -1.07 -13.27 0.44
N GLY A 127 -0.09 -13.47 1.33
CA GLY A 127 0.48 -12.46 2.20
C GLY A 127 1.70 -11.79 1.57
N PHE A 128 1.95 -10.54 1.96
CA PHE A 128 3.13 -9.79 1.56
C PHE A 128 3.57 -8.79 2.64
N SER A 129 4.81 -8.34 2.53
CA SER A 129 5.35 -7.22 3.32
C SER A 129 6.07 -6.21 2.43
N GLY A 130 6.34 -5.02 2.95
CA GLY A 130 7.10 -3.99 2.24
C GLY A 130 7.51 -2.83 3.14
N THR A 131 8.43 -2.01 2.65
CA THR A 131 8.87 -0.80 3.36
C THR A 131 8.92 0.39 2.42
N ALA A 132 8.54 1.57 2.91
CA ALA A 132 8.58 2.81 2.13
C ALA A 132 8.95 4.01 2.99
N ILE A 133 9.67 4.95 2.40
CA ILE A 133 9.92 6.26 2.99
C ILE A 133 8.71 7.15 2.69
N ASP A 134 8.27 7.92 3.70
CA ASP A 134 7.28 8.98 3.50
C ASP A 134 7.89 10.08 2.62
N ARG A 135 7.33 10.28 1.43
CA ARG A 135 7.80 11.30 0.48
C ARG A 135 7.02 12.62 0.58
N SER A 136 6.06 12.72 1.51
CA SER A 136 5.38 13.98 1.75
C SER A 136 6.36 14.99 2.33
N HIS A 137 6.46 16.17 1.71
CA HIS A 137 7.29 17.27 2.17
C HIS A 137 6.81 17.88 3.51
N GLU A 138 5.71 17.37 4.07
CA GLU A 138 5.01 17.85 5.28
C GLU A 138 5.34 17.07 6.55
N ALA A 139 6.51 16.43 6.66
CA ALA A 139 7.05 15.99 7.96
C ALA A 139 7.45 17.17 8.89
N ALA A 140 6.80 18.33 8.73
CA ALA A 140 7.01 19.54 9.49
C ALA A 140 6.20 19.49 10.80
N GLY A 141 6.79 18.91 11.85
CA GLY A 141 6.30 19.19 13.21
C GLY A 141 6.64 18.19 14.30
N ARG A 142 7.08 16.97 13.97
CA ARG A 142 7.52 15.99 14.98
C ARG A 142 8.93 15.48 14.67
N PRO A 143 9.82 15.38 15.68
CA PRO A 143 11.09 14.69 15.52
C PRO A 143 10.81 13.19 15.34
N GLN A 144 10.63 12.76 14.09
CA GLN A 144 10.53 11.36 13.73
C GLN A 144 11.90 10.90 13.23
N LEU A 145 12.28 9.65 13.53
CA LEU A 145 13.44 9.07 12.89
C LEU A 145 13.15 8.96 11.37
N ALA A 146 14.13 9.30 10.55
CA ALA A 146 14.08 9.13 9.10
C ALA A 146 14.24 7.64 8.70
N LEU A 147 13.37 6.81 9.25
CA LEU A 147 13.28 5.38 9.01
C LEU A 147 12.05 5.09 8.13
N PRO A 148 12.06 3.98 7.37
CA PRO A 148 10.91 3.62 6.56
C PRO A 148 9.73 3.20 7.42
N TRP A 149 8.54 3.43 6.86
CA TRP A 149 7.31 2.77 7.28
C TRP A 149 7.36 1.29 6.88
N SER A 150 6.71 0.44 7.66
CA SER A 150 6.54 -0.98 7.36
C SER A 150 5.09 -1.30 7.01
N PHE A 151 4.91 -2.12 6.00
CA PHE A 151 3.60 -2.55 5.51
C PHE A 151 3.52 -4.07 5.51
N GLU A 152 2.36 -4.61 5.91
CA GLU A 152 2.05 -6.04 5.85
C GLU A 152 0.62 -6.20 5.34
N GLY A 153 0.44 -7.00 4.30
CA GLY A 153 -0.87 -7.14 3.66
C GLY A 153 -1.20 -8.58 3.29
N TYR A 154 -2.48 -8.78 3.02
CA TYR A 154 -3.05 -10.05 2.60
C TYR A 154 -4.10 -9.78 1.52
N ILE A 155 -4.06 -10.56 0.44
CA ILE A 155 -4.98 -10.44 -0.70
C ILE A 155 -5.81 -11.71 -0.84
N SER A 156 -7.11 -11.58 -1.07
CA SER A 156 -7.98 -12.71 -1.44
C SER A 156 -8.94 -12.33 -2.56
N ILE A 157 -9.66 -13.33 -3.09
CA ILE A 157 -10.78 -13.18 -4.02
C ILE A 157 -12.09 -13.31 -3.23
#